data_AF-A0A3P4AVG0-F1
#
_entry.id   AF-A0A3P4AVG0-F1
#
_cell.length_a   1.000
_cell.length_b   1.000
_cell.length_c   1.000
_cell.angle_alpha   90.00
_cell.angle_beta   90.00
_cell.angle_gamma   90.00
#
_symmetry.space_group_name_H-M   'P 1'
#
loop_
_entity.id
_entity.type
_entity.pdbx_description
1 polymer ?
#
loop_
_entity_poly.entity_id
_entity_poly.type
_entity_poly.pdbx_seq_one_letter_code
_entity_poly.pdbx_strand_id
1 'polypeptide(L)'
;MKKALGLTLVEVLVAIAVLSLVLVAMNAVLLSSIRQTAISGSRTQAVQILNYLGRRVVGGETALLPSSGETKVYDYGSLGTAFPDLPREVRFADPALYKAEIANQGNPNWASGLGVAVNAYRIRVCWRQAGEERCTEAYTLSAPPGGAGPAAPPLPGIN
;
A
#
# COMPACT_ATOMS: atom_id res chain seq x y z
N MET A 1 62.15 -1.49 -28.73
CA MET A 1 61.33 -0.39 -28.18
C MET A 1 60.07 -0.27 -29.03
N LYS A 2 58.89 -0.59 -28.49
CA LYS A 2 57.60 -0.39 -29.21
C LYS A 2 57.24 1.10 -29.16
N LYS A 3 57.14 1.77 -30.31
CA LYS A 3 56.62 3.15 -30.39
C LYS A 3 55.13 3.09 -30.07
N ALA A 4 54.69 3.74 -28.99
CA ALA A 4 53.28 4.02 -28.78
C ALA A 4 52.87 5.07 -29.83
N LEU A 5 52.03 4.68 -30.79
CA LEU A 5 51.36 5.63 -31.67
C LEU A 5 50.29 6.36 -30.84
N GLY A 6 50.36 7.68 -30.79
CA GLY A 6 49.32 8.51 -30.16
C GLY A 6 48.03 8.49 -30.96
N LEU A 7 46.89 8.70 -30.28
CA LEU A 7 45.57 8.77 -30.94
C LEU A 7 45.53 9.91 -31.97
N THR A 8 44.92 9.64 -33.11
CA THR A 8 44.65 10.69 -34.10
C THR A 8 43.44 11.55 -33.67
N LEU A 9 43.38 12.81 -34.12
CA LEU A 9 42.26 13.73 -33.79
C LEU A 9 40.88 13.12 -34.14
N VAL A 10 40.81 12.44 -35.30
CA VAL A 10 39.60 11.76 -35.77
C VAL A 10 39.18 10.64 -34.81
N GLU A 11 40.14 9.85 -34.33
CA GLU A 11 39.92 8.76 -33.40
C GLU A 11 39.40 9.25 -32.04
N VAL A 12 39.91 10.39 -31.55
CA VAL A 12 39.40 11.06 -30.34
C VAL A 12 37.96 11.53 -30.53
N LEU A 13 37.65 12.17 -31.66
CA LEU A 13 36.28 12.64 -31.95
C LEU A 13 35.29 11.48 -32.04
N VAL A 14 35.67 10.38 -32.71
CA VAL A 14 34.85 9.17 -32.79
C VAL A 14 34.67 8.55 -31.40
N ALA A 15 35.73 8.47 -30.59
CA ALA A 15 35.63 7.95 -29.23
C ALA A 15 34.67 8.77 -28.36
N ILE A 16 34.72 10.11 -28.44
CA ILE A 16 33.81 11.00 -27.71
C ILE A 16 32.36 10.84 -28.19
N ALA A 17 32.14 10.70 -29.51
CA ALA A 17 30.81 10.48 -30.07
C ALA A 17 30.19 9.15 -29.59
N VAL A 18 30.99 8.08 -29.57
CA VAL A 18 30.55 6.78 -29.05
C VAL A 18 30.28 6.86 -27.54
N LEU A 19 31.18 7.47 -26.77
CA LEU A 19 31.01 7.64 -25.32
C LEU A 19 29.75 8.43 -24.96
N SER A 20 29.47 9.52 -25.67
CA SER A 20 28.27 10.32 -25.43
C SER A 20 26.99 9.56 -25.76
N LEU A 21 26.98 8.76 -26.83
CA LEU A 21 25.83 7.92 -27.18
C LEU A 21 25.58 6.82 -26.15
N VAL A 22 26.65 6.19 -25.64
CA VAL A 22 26.57 5.22 -24.54
C VAL A 22 26.04 5.87 -23.26
N LEU A 23 26.50 7.08 -22.93
CA LEU A 23 26.06 7.80 -21.73
C LEU A 23 24.56 8.13 -21.79
N VAL A 24 24.06 8.55 -22.95
CA VAL A 24 22.62 8.82 -23.16
C VAL A 24 21.80 7.53 -22.99
N ALA A 25 22.25 6.42 -23.57
CA ALA A 25 21.58 5.13 -23.42
C ALA A 25 21.56 4.65 -21.96
N MET A 26 22.68 4.76 -21.23
CA MET A 26 22.74 4.42 -19.80
C MET A 26 21.80 5.30 -18.96
N ASN A 27 21.75 6.61 -19.22
CA ASN A 27 20.85 7.52 -18.51
C ASN A 27 19.38 7.13 -18.73
N ALA A 28 18.99 6.78 -19.95
CA ALA A 28 17.63 6.31 -20.24
C ALA A 28 17.27 5.03 -19.46
N VAL A 29 18.20 4.07 -19.38
CA VAL A 29 18.01 2.83 -18.62
C VAL A 29 17.90 3.09 -17.11
N LEU A 30 18.74 3.97 -16.56
CA LEU A 30 18.68 4.37 -15.15
C LEU A 30 17.34 5.02 -14.80
N LEU A 31 16.88 5.96 -15.63
CA LEU A 31 15.57 6.60 -15.47
C LEU A 31 14.43 5.59 -15.53
N SER A 32 14.49 4.63 -16.45
CA SER A 32 13.50 3.55 -16.55
C SER A 32 13.49 2.67 -15.30
N SER A 33 14.66 2.27 -14.81
CA SER A 33 14.81 1.45 -13.61
C SER A 33 14.29 2.15 -12.35
N ILE A 34 14.60 3.45 -12.18
CA ILE A 34 14.11 4.27 -11.06
C ILE A 34 12.58 4.35 -11.09
N ARG A 35 11.99 4.62 -12.27
CA ARG A 35 10.53 4.66 -12.43
C ARG A 35 9.89 3.32 -12.09
N GLN A 36 10.44 2.22 -12.60
CA GLN A 36 9.90 0.89 -12.35
C GLN A 36 10.01 0.48 -10.86
N THR A 37 11.10 0.86 -10.20
CA THR A 37 11.32 0.62 -8.77
C THR A 37 10.35 1.45 -7.91
N ALA A 38 10.13 2.72 -8.24
CA ALA A 38 9.17 3.58 -7.54
C ALA A 38 7.73 3.04 -7.65
N ILE A 39 7.35 2.54 -8.83
CA ILE A 39 6.02 1.97 -9.10
C ILE A 39 5.81 0.69 -8.29
N SER A 40 6.74 -0.27 -8.35
CA SER A 40 6.65 -1.50 -7.56
C SER A 40 6.68 -1.24 -6.06
N GLY A 41 7.44 -0.23 -5.61
CA GLY A 41 7.49 0.20 -4.21
C GLY A 41 6.14 0.70 -3.69
N SER A 42 5.48 1.59 -4.44
CA SER A 42 4.20 2.19 -4.04
C SER A 42 3.07 1.16 -3.88
N ARG A 43 2.97 0.21 -4.82
CA ARG A 43 1.98 -0.88 -4.73
C ARG A 43 2.25 -1.80 -3.52
N THR A 44 3.52 -2.14 -3.28
CA THR A 44 3.90 -2.99 -2.15
C THR A 44 3.52 -2.34 -0.83
N GLN A 45 3.83 -1.05 -0.70
CA GLN A 45 3.44 -0.24 0.45
C GLN A 45 1.91 -0.16 0.62
N ALA A 46 1.16 0.07 -0.46
CA ALA A 46 -0.30 0.08 -0.40
C ALA A 46 -0.88 -1.26 0.10
N VAL A 47 -0.32 -2.39 -0.34
CA VAL A 47 -0.71 -3.73 0.14
C VAL A 47 -0.34 -3.93 1.62
N GLN A 48 0.77 -3.39 2.09
CA GLN A 48 1.12 -3.46 3.50
C GLN A 48 0.17 -2.64 4.39
N ILE A 49 -0.22 -1.42 3.97
CA ILE A 49 -1.29 -0.66 4.63
C ILE A 49 -2.59 -1.45 4.63
N LEU A 50 -2.93 -2.05 3.49
CA LEU A 50 -4.13 -2.86 3.35
C LEU A 50 -4.14 -4.03 4.34
N ASN A 51 -3.02 -4.74 4.49
CA ASN A 51 -2.87 -5.84 5.44
C ASN A 51 -2.94 -5.37 6.90
N TYR A 52 -2.33 -4.22 7.21
CA TYR A 52 -2.40 -3.60 8.53
C TYR A 52 -3.85 -3.25 8.91
N LEU A 53 -4.57 -2.55 8.04
CA LEU A 53 -5.97 -2.19 8.26
C LEU A 53 -6.87 -3.44 8.28
N GLY A 54 -6.60 -4.41 7.39
CA GLY A 54 -7.31 -5.68 7.34
C GLY A 54 -7.26 -6.45 8.65
N ARG A 55 -6.08 -6.56 9.27
CA ARG A 55 -5.92 -7.17 10.60
C ARG A 55 -6.77 -6.50 11.66
N ARG A 56 -6.80 -5.16 11.70
CA ARG A 56 -7.54 -4.40 12.71
C ARG A 56 -9.06 -4.45 12.49
N VAL A 57 -9.50 -4.41 11.23
CA VAL A 57 -10.92 -4.62 10.86
C VAL A 57 -11.35 -6.02 11.26
N VAL A 58 -10.61 -7.08 10.91
CA VAL A 58 -10.91 -8.47 11.33
C VAL A 58 -10.90 -8.62 12.85
N GLY A 59 -9.99 -7.92 13.53
CA GLY A 59 -9.92 -7.86 14.99
C GLY A 59 -11.11 -7.17 15.66
N GLY A 60 -12.05 -6.62 14.88
CA GLY A 60 -13.28 -6.01 15.42
C GLY A 60 -13.06 -4.64 16.03
N GLU A 61 -12.02 -3.91 15.61
CA GLU A 61 -11.73 -2.60 16.19
C GLU A 61 -12.82 -1.58 15.84
N THR A 62 -13.67 -1.26 16.81
CA THR A 62 -14.89 -0.45 16.63
C THR A 62 -14.63 0.92 16.02
N ALA A 63 -13.48 1.54 16.32
CA ALA A 63 -13.08 2.82 15.74
C ALA A 63 -12.90 2.76 14.20
N LEU A 64 -12.67 1.58 13.62
CA LEU A 64 -12.48 1.38 12.19
C LEU A 64 -13.75 0.94 11.45
N LEU A 65 -14.77 0.50 12.17
CA LEU A 65 -15.97 -0.10 11.58
C LEU A 65 -17.05 0.96 11.39
N PRO A 66 -17.30 1.44 10.16
CA PRO A 66 -18.40 2.37 9.91
C PRO A 66 -19.75 1.68 9.99
N SER A 67 -20.82 2.46 10.10
CA SER A 67 -22.20 1.96 10.09
C SER A 67 -22.50 1.22 8.78
N SER A 68 -23.51 0.35 8.78
CA SER A 68 -23.90 -0.38 7.57
C SER A 68 -24.22 0.57 6.42
N GLY A 69 -23.62 0.35 5.24
CA GLY A 69 -23.77 1.21 4.07
C GLY A 69 -22.87 2.45 4.06
N GLU A 70 -22.13 2.72 5.12
CA GLU A 70 -21.20 3.85 5.21
C GLU A 70 -19.77 3.46 4.82
N THR A 71 -18.99 4.48 4.46
CA THR A 71 -17.56 4.36 4.19
C THR A 71 -16.79 5.33 5.07
N LYS A 72 -15.81 4.81 5.81
CA LYS A 72 -14.84 5.61 6.55
C LYS A 72 -13.63 5.87 5.66
N VAL A 73 -13.29 7.15 5.46
CA VAL A 73 -12.21 7.59 4.58
C VAL A 73 -11.10 8.24 5.41
N TYR A 74 -9.87 7.82 5.16
CA TYR A 74 -8.65 8.45 5.62
C TYR A 74 -7.95 9.03 4.39
N ASP A 75 -8.11 10.33 4.17
CA ASP A 75 -7.55 11.03 3.02
C ASP A 75 -6.01 11.09 3.06
N TYR A 76 -5.41 11.47 1.94
CA TYR A 76 -3.98 11.76 1.83
C TYR A 76 -3.53 12.71 2.95
N GLY A 77 -2.41 12.37 3.60
CA GLY A 77 -1.88 13.11 4.75
C GLY A 77 -2.49 12.75 6.10
N SER A 78 -3.65 12.10 6.17
CA SER A 78 -4.34 11.80 7.44
C SER A 78 -3.98 10.44 8.06
N LEU A 79 -3.47 9.50 7.26
CA LEU A 79 -3.17 8.15 7.73
C LEU A 79 -2.14 8.11 8.86
N GLY A 80 -1.08 8.93 8.80
CA GLY A 80 -0.05 8.97 9.84
C GLY A 80 -0.59 9.46 11.18
N THR A 81 -1.54 10.39 11.17
CA THR A 81 -2.20 10.88 12.39
C THR A 81 -3.23 9.90 12.93
N ALA A 82 -3.97 9.22 12.05
CA ALA A 82 -4.96 8.22 12.45
C ALA A 82 -4.29 6.93 12.96
N PHE A 83 -3.10 6.61 12.46
CA PHE A 83 -2.36 5.38 12.74
C PHE A 83 -0.88 5.64 13.06
N PRO A 84 -0.56 6.15 14.28
CA PRO A 84 0.81 6.52 14.66
C PRO A 84 1.81 5.35 14.63
N ASP A 85 1.32 4.12 14.79
CA ASP A 85 2.15 2.90 14.81
C ASP A 85 2.47 2.37 13.40
N LEU A 86 1.75 2.82 12.38
CA LEU A 86 1.87 2.33 11.00
C LEU A 86 3.30 2.50 10.42
N PRO A 87 4.02 3.62 10.61
CA PRO A 87 5.41 3.75 10.18
C PRO A 87 6.36 2.73 10.86
N ARG A 88 6.08 2.39 12.12
CA ARG A 88 6.94 1.52 12.95
C ARG A 88 6.76 0.05 12.61
N GLU A 89 5.51 -0.41 12.42
CA GLU A 89 5.23 -1.82 12.11
C GLU A 89 5.75 -2.25 10.73
N VAL A 90 5.76 -1.34 9.77
CA VAL A 90 5.96 -1.70 8.35
C VAL A 90 7.27 -1.13 7.78
N ARG A 91 8.05 -0.38 8.57
CA ARG A 91 9.18 0.44 8.07
C ARG A 91 8.75 1.29 6.87
N PHE A 92 7.60 1.92 7.02
CA PHE A 92 6.91 2.62 5.96
C PHE A 92 7.62 3.94 5.63
N ALA A 93 7.77 4.27 4.34
CA ALA A 93 8.50 5.47 3.92
C ALA A 93 7.72 6.76 4.21
N ASP A 94 6.44 6.83 3.81
CA ASP A 94 5.60 7.99 4.08
C ASP A 94 4.09 7.66 3.93
N PRO A 95 3.34 7.51 5.05
CA PRO A 95 1.91 7.23 5.04
C PRO A 95 1.06 8.35 4.40
N ALA A 96 1.59 9.58 4.32
CA ALA A 96 0.84 10.72 3.78
C ALA A 96 0.54 10.56 2.28
N LEU A 97 1.31 9.73 1.56
CA LEU A 97 1.16 9.48 0.13
C LEU A 97 0.01 8.52 -0.22
N TYR A 98 -0.72 8.04 0.78
CA TYR A 98 -1.77 7.05 0.61
C TYR A 98 -3.10 7.56 1.15
N LYS A 99 -4.18 7.06 0.57
CA LYS A 99 -5.56 7.21 1.04
C LYS A 99 -6.10 5.82 1.37
N ALA A 100 -6.89 5.69 2.43
CA ALA A 100 -7.53 4.44 2.80
C ALA A 100 -9.05 4.61 2.95
N GLU A 101 -9.81 3.62 2.51
CA GLU A 101 -11.27 3.59 2.58
C GLU A 101 -11.69 2.24 3.17
N ILE A 102 -12.56 2.28 4.17
CA ILE A 102 -13.19 1.10 4.76
C ILE A 102 -14.69 1.25 4.56
N ALA A 103 -15.30 0.40 3.74
CA ALA A 103 -16.72 0.42 3.45
C ALA A 103 -17.41 -0.78 4.10
N ASN A 104 -18.50 -0.54 4.83
CA ASN A 104 -19.33 -1.60 5.39
C ASN A 104 -20.44 -1.95 4.40
N GLN A 105 -20.40 -3.16 3.86
CA GLN A 105 -21.35 -3.70 2.89
C GLN A 105 -22.58 -4.35 3.54
N GLY A 106 -22.68 -4.29 4.87
CA GLY A 106 -23.76 -4.87 5.66
C GLY A 106 -23.61 -6.36 5.89
N ASN A 107 -24.66 -6.95 6.45
CA ASN A 107 -24.71 -8.37 6.76
C ASN A 107 -24.89 -9.19 5.48
N PRO A 108 -23.99 -10.14 5.15
CA PRO A 108 -24.15 -11.00 4.00
C PRO A 108 -25.42 -11.86 4.07
N ASN A 109 -26.04 -12.13 2.92
CA ASN A 109 -27.25 -12.97 2.84
C ASN A 109 -27.05 -14.36 3.45
N TRP A 110 -25.86 -14.97 3.28
CA TRP A 110 -25.54 -16.28 3.84
C TRP A 110 -25.45 -16.27 5.37
N ALA A 111 -25.00 -15.16 5.97
CA ALA A 111 -24.85 -15.03 7.42
C ALA A 111 -26.20 -14.83 8.09
N SER A 112 -27.11 -14.10 7.44
CA SER A 112 -28.50 -13.93 7.88
C SER A 112 -29.23 -15.29 8.00
N GLY A 113 -29.03 -16.20 7.04
CA GLY A 113 -29.62 -17.54 7.07
C GLY A 113 -29.08 -18.45 8.18
N LEU A 114 -27.91 -18.13 8.75
CA LEU A 114 -27.26 -18.88 9.83
C LEU A 114 -27.45 -18.23 11.20
N GLY A 115 -28.12 -17.07 11.28
CA GLY A 115 -28.25 -16.29 12.52
C GLY A 115 -26.93 -15.73 13.06
N VAL A 116 -25.91 -15.62 12.20
CA VAL A 116 -24.57 -15.12 12.58
C VAL A 116 -24.52 -13.61 12.39
N ALA A 117 -24.17 -12.88 13.45
CA ALA A 117 -24.02 -11.43 13.41
C ALA A 117 -22.61 -11.06 12.89
N VAL A 118 -22.46 -10.89 11.58
CA VAL A 118 -21.24 -10.40 10.92
C VAL A 118 -21.60 -9.41 9.82
N ASN A 119 -20.68 -8.49 9.53
CA ASN A 119 -20.76 -7.60 8.39
C ASN A 119 -19.59 -7.86 7.43
N ALA A 120 -19.84 -7.69 6.13
CA ALA A 120 -18.80 -7.65 5.12
C ALA A 120 -18.21 -6.24 5.01
N TYR A 121 -16.89 -6.17 4.94
CA TYR A 121 -16.15 -4.92 4.80
C TYR A 121 -15.25 -4.99 3.57
N ARG A 122 -15.27 -3.92 2.77
CA ARG A 122 -14.30 -3.69 1.70
C ARG A 122 -13.28 -2.67 2.18
N ILE A 123 -12.01 -3.03 2.14
CA ILE A 123 -10.89 -2.15 2.48
C ILE A 123 -10.17 -1.82 1.20
N ARG A 124 -9.92 -0.54 0.96
CA ARG A 124 -9.22 -0.06 -0.23
C ARG A 124 -8.12 0.90 0.18
N VAL A 125 -6.95 0.76 -0.45
CA VAL A 125 -5.82 1.67 -0.26
C VAL A 125 -5.38 2.18 -1.63
N CYS A 126 -5.32 3.50 -1.76
CA CYS A 126 -5.03 4.20 -3.00
C CYS A 126 -3.77 5.06 -2.88
N TRP A 127 -3.03 5.17 -3.97
CA TRP A 127 -1.85 6.03 -4.13
C TRP A 127 -1.91 6.76 -5.47
N ARG A 128 -1.18 7.86 -5.59
CA ARG A 128 -1.11 8.62 -6.85
C ARG A 128 0.13 8.23 -7.64
N GLN A 129 -0.05 7.93 -8.92
CA GLN A 129 1.02 7.58 -9.84
C GLN A 129 0.78 8.26 -11.18
N ALA A 130 1.74 9.07 -11.65
CA ALA A 130 1.66 9.81 -12.91
C ALA A 130 0.37 10.66 -13.06
N GLY A 131 -0.14 11.20 -11.96
CA GLY A 131 -1.37 12.01 -11.95
C GLY A 131 -2.68 11.21 -11.85
N GLU A 132 -2.61 9.88 -11.92
CA GLU A 132 -3.77 9.00 -11.74
C GLU A 132 -3.78 8.37 -10.35
N GLU A 133 -4.98 8.12 -9.82
CA GLU A 133 -5.15 7.35 -8.60
C GLU A 133 -5.20 5.85 -8.93
N ARG A 134 -4.37 5.07 -8.24
CA ARG A 134 -4.31 3.61 -8.33
C ARG A 134 -4.65 3.03 -6.98
N CYS A 135 -5.44 1.97 -6.96
CA CYS A 135 -5.91 1.36 -5.72
C CYS A 135 -5.69 -0.15 -5.69
N THR A 136 -5.50 -0.68 -4.49
CA THR A 136 -5.62 -2.10 -4.18
C THR A 136 -6.73 -2.29 -3.16
N GLU A 137 -7.44 -3.41 -3.22
CA GLU A 137 -8.57 -3.69 -2.33
C GLU A 137 -8.58 -5.12 -1.83
N ALA A 138 -9.21 -5.32 -0.67
CA ALA A 138 -9.50 -6.61 -0.08
C ALA A 138 -10.90 -6.61 0.55
N TYR A 139 -11.48 -7.80 0.66
CA TYR A 139 -12.76 -8.04 1.31
C TYR A 139 -12.55 -8.89 2.55
N THR A 140 -13.25 -8.55 3.61
CA THR A 140 -13.17 -9.30 4.87
C THR A 140 -14.50 -9.28 5.62
N LEU A 141 -14.61 -10.10 6.66
CA LEU A 141 -15.75 -10.18 7.55
C LEU A 141 -15.33 -9.72 8.95
N SER A 142 -16.19 -8.99 9.63
CA SER A 142 -15.98 -8.59 11.02
C SER A 142 -17.31 -8.41 11.76
N ALA A 143 -17.23 -8.16 13.06
CA ALA A 143 -18.38 -7.84 13.88
C ALA A 143 -19.14 -6.60 13.32
N PRO A 144 -20.45 -6.49 13.57
CA PRO A 144 -21.20 -5.27 13.30
C PRO A 144 -20.64 -4.08 14.11
N PRO A 145 -20.73 -2.85 13.58
CA PRO A 145 -20.31 -1.65 14.30
C PRO A 145 -21.13 -1.48 15.58
N GLY A 146 -20.46 -1.21 16.71
CA GLY A 146 -21.09 -1.10 18.02
C GLY A 146 -21.59 -2.44 18.60
N GLY A 147 -21.39 -3.56 17.90
CA GLY A 147 -21.61 -4.88 18.44
C GLY A 147 -20.52 -5.19 19.46
N ALA A 148 -20.87 -5.15 20.75
CA ALA A 148 -20.19 -6.02 21.69
C ALA A 148 -20.36 -7.44 21.13
N GLY A 149 -19.29 -8.06 20.67
CA GLY A 149 -19.30 -9.51 20.50
C GLY A 149 -19.83 -10.12 21.80
N PRO A 150 -20.56 -11.26 21.77
CA PRO A 150 -20.93 -11.92 23.01
C PRO A 150 -19.68 -11.99 23.88
N ALA A 151 -19.78 -11.44 25.11
CA ALA A 151 -18.65 -11.35 26.02
C ALA A 151 -17.91 -12.70 25.98
N ALA A 152 -16.61 -12.66 25.63
CA ALA A 152 -15.82 -13.88 25.57
C ALA A 152 -16.09 -14.65 26.87
N PRO A 153 -16.60 -15.88 26.82
CA PRO A 153 -16.93 -16.60 28.03
C PRO A 153 -15.68 -16.65 28.90
N PRO A 154 -15.79 -16.34 30.21
CA PRO A 154 -14.63 -16.32 31.09
C PRO A 154 -13.91 -17.66 30.96
N LEU A 155 -12.60 -17.62 30.72
CA LEU A 155 -11.78 -18.81 30.62
C LEU A 155 -11.99 -19.64 31.90
N PRO A 156 -12.35 -20.94 31.79
CA PRO A 156 -12.40 -21.79 32.96
C PRO A 156 -11.00 -21.89 33.56
N GLY A 157 -10.82 -21.46 34.81
CA GLY A 157 -9.64 -21.83 35.60
C GLY A 157 -8.67 -20.72 36.00
N ILE A 158 -9.09 -19.46 36.13
CA ILE A 158 -8.29 -18.45 36.86
C ILE A 158 -9.12 -17.94 38.04
N ASN A 159 -9.03 -18.65 39.16
CA ASN A 159 -9.31 -18.16 40.51
C ASN A 159 -7.98 -18.01 41.24
#